data_AF-A0A136LZS5-F1
#
_entry.id   AF-A0A136LZS5-F1
#
_cell.length_a   1.000
_cell.length_b   1.000
_cell.length_c   1.000
_cell.angle_alpha   90.00
_cell.angle_beta   90.00
_cell.angle_gamma   90.00
#
_symmetry.space_group_name_H-M   'P 1'
#
loop_
_entity.id
_entity.type
_entity.pdbx_description
1 polymer ?
#
loop_
_entity_poly.entity_id
_entity_poly.type
_entity_poly.pdbx_seq_one_letter_code
_entity_poly.pdbx_strand_id
1 'polypeptide(L)'
;MFQSYKQGLVSEEYFNDFKKRRYANFEKRPLSEEPIKCLVYVLYGRDEKGIWKHKVDANNNYNFADDSEILPPKVDWTKLDSLAKEYSFEVKYESFRNGKIVELSAPVLIVDLDNGFFGVNIPQHGETEIDGTKILISSQGFTTTDYDSVSVYNLNRIDERINEKEYITIGSHAYRNLGCNINKMVLQLEKLD
;
A
#
# COMPACT_ATOMS: atom_id res chain seq x y z
N MET A 1 -8.50 10.45 -6.89
CA MET A 1 -8.15 11.73 -7.54
C MET A 1 -8.41 11.71 -9.05
N PHE A 2 -7.72 10.89 -9.85
CA PHE A 2 -7.96 10.82 -11.31
C PHE A 2 -9.42 10.50 -11.66
N GLN A 3 -10.01 9.48 -11.01
CA GLN A 3 -11.43 9.13 -11.20
C GLN A 3 -12.37 10.28 -10.84
N SER A 4 -12.11 10.97 -9.72
CA SER A 4 -12.89 12.13 -9.28
C SER A 4 -12.82 13.28 -10.29
N TYR A 5 -11.66 13.50 -10.92
CA TYR A 5 -11.52 14.47 -12.01
C TYR A 5 -12.31 14.05 -13.25
N LYS A 6 -12.20 12.78 -13.68
CA LYS A 6 -12.97 12.23 -14.82
C LYS A 6 -14.48 12.31 -14.62
N GLN A 7 -14.95 12.18 -13.38
CA GLN A 7 -16.35 12.32 -12.99
C GLN A 7 -16.80 13.78 -12.82
N GLY A 8 -15.92 14.76 -12.99
CA GLY A 8 -16.23 16.19 -12.79
C GLY A 8 -16.43 16.60 -11.32
N LEU A 9 -16.07 15.74 -10.36
CA LEU A 9 -16.15 16.04 -8.92
C LEU A 9 -15.03 16.98 -8.46
N VAL A 10 -13.99 17.13 -9.28
CA VAL A 10 -12.80 17.94 -9.01
C VAL A 10 -12.48 18.78 -10.24
N SER A 11 -12.17 20.07 -10.04
CA SER A 11 -11.82 20.97 -11.15
C SER A 11 -10.48 20.59 -11.79
N GLU A 12 -10.30 20.98 -13.05
CA GLU A 12 -9.04 20.80 -13.77
C GLU A 12 -7.88 21.51 -13.07
N GLU A 13 -8.12 22.73 -12.55
CA GLU A 13 -7.12 23.49 -11.79
C GLU A 13 -6.63 22.71 -10.57
N TYR A 14 -7.56 22.18 -9.76
CA TYR A 14 -7.21 21.39 -8.58
C TYR A 14 -6.50 20.10 -8.97
N PHE A 15 -6.96 19.41 -10.01
CA PHE A 15 -6.30 18.20 -10.50
C PHE A 15 -4.87 18.49 -10.97
N ASN A 16 -4.65 19.57 -11.70
CA ASN A 16 -3.33 19.98 -12.17
C ASN A 16 -2.39 20.38 -11.03
N ASP A 17 -2.89 21.06 -10.00
CA ASP A 17 -2.12 21.34 -8.78
C ASP A 17 -1.77 20.05 -8.00
N PHE A 18 -2.73 19.13 -7.86
CA PHE A 18 -2.48 17.82 -7.26
C PHE A 18 -1.36 17.05 -7.98
N LYS A 19 -1.38 17.02 -9.32
CA LYS A 19 -0.33 16.37 -10.14
C LYS A 19 1.05 16.93 -9.83
N LYS A 20 1.18 18.26 -9.70
CA LYS A 20 2.45 18.93 -9.39
C LYS A 20 2.95 18.58 -7.98
N ARG A 21 2.06 18.59 -6.98
CA ARG A 21 2.45 18.38 -5.57
C ARG A 21 2.84 16.95 -5.25
N ARG A 22 2.17 15.96 -5.84
CA ARG A 22 2.39 14.54 -5.51
C ARG A 22 3.45 13.86 -6.36
N TYR A 23 4.10 14.58 -7.28
CA TYR A 23 4.99 14.01 -8.30
C TYR A 23 4.38 12.79 -9.02
N ALA A 24 3.05 12.73 -9.05
CA ALA A 24 2.33 11.58 -9.54
C ALA A 24 2.42 11.59 -11.06
N ASN A 25 3.27 10.71 -11.61
CA ASN A 25 3.41 10.59 -13.05
C ASN A 25 2.28 9.74 -13.63
N PHE A 26 1.09 10.34 -13.70
CA PHE A 26 -0.10 9.73 -14.27
C PHE A 26 0.07 9.36 -15.75
N GLU A 27 0.95 10.04 -16.48
CA GLU A 27 1.23 9.76 -17.90
C GLU A 27 1.99 8.44 -18.11
N LYS A 28 2.72 7.97 -17.10
CA LYS A 28 3.45 6.69 -17.14
C LYS A 28 2.61 5.48 -16.76
N ARG A 29 1.32 5.66 -16.42
CA ARG A 29 0.46 4.57 -15.98
C ARG A 29 -0.73 4.38 -16.90
N PRO A 30 -1.05 3.13 -17.26
CA PRO A 30 -2.38 2.84 -17.75
C PRO A 30 -3.35 3.08 -16.57
N LEU A 31 -4.25 4.06 -16.71
CA LEU A 31 -5.29 4.35 -15.73
C LEU A 31 -6.61 3.81 -16.26
N SER A 32 -7.46 3.31 -15.37
CA SER A 32 -8.81 2.91 -15.73
C SER A 32 -9.63 4.13 -16.11
N GLU A 33 -10.43 4.04 -17.18
CA GLU A 33 -11.47 5.04 -17.47
C GLU A 33 -12.75 4.77 -16.66
N GLU A 34 -12.90 3.55 -16.14
CA GLU A 34 -13.98 3.16 -15.24
C GLU A 34 -13.57 3.37 -13.77
N PRO A 35 -14.50 3.75 -12.88
CA PRO A 35 -14.25 3.86 -11.45
C PRO A 35 -13.76 2.52 -10.87
N ILE A 36 -12.81 2.59 -9.94
CA ILE A 36 -12.29 1.42 -9.21
C ILE A 36 -12.50 1.58 -7.70
N LYS A 37 -12.83 0.49 -7.03
CA LYS A 37 -12.99 0.39 -5.58
C LYS A 37 -11.63 0.26 -4.88
N CYS A 38 -10.88 1.35 -4.81
CA CYS A 38 -9.52 1.37 -4.23
C CYS A 38 -9.42 2.08 -2.87
N LEU A 39 -10.56 2.43 -2.26
CA LEU A 39 -10.64 2.99 -0.92
C LEU A 39 -11.29 1.98 0.02
N VAL A 40 -10.82 1.95 1.26
CA VAL A 40 -11.42 1.19 2.36
C VAL A 40 -11.95 2.20 3.37
N TYR A 41 -13.18 2.00 3.81
CA TYR A 41 -13.85 2.90 4.74
C TYR A 41 -13.80 2.34 6.15
N VAL A 42 -13.49 3.22 7.11
CA VAL A 42 -13.47 2.90 8.53
C VAL A 42 -14.47 3.80 9.23
N LEU A 43 -15.48 3.20 9.86
CA LEU A 43 -16.30 3.87 10.85
C LEU A 43 -15.59 3.81 12.19
N TYR A 44 -15.60 4.93 12.90
CA TYR A 44 -15.07 5.01 14.26
C TYR A 44 -16.02 5.84 15.12
N GLY A 45 -16.22 5.42 16.36
CA GLY A 45 -17.15 6.06 17.27
C GLY A 45 -17.02 5.50 18.68
N ARG A 46 -17.80 6.05 19.61
CA ARG A 46 -17.90 5.52 20.97
C ARG A 46 -19.20 4.77 21.16
N ASP A 47 -19.14 3.66 21.87
CA ASP A 47 -20.34 3.01 22.36
C ASP A 47 -20.97 3.80 23.54
N GLU A 48 -22.10 3.32 24.04
CA GLU A 48 -22.81 3.93 25.17
C GLU A 48 -21.96 4.01 26.46
N LYS A 49 -20.89 3.21 26.55
CA LYS A 49 -19.95 3.19 27.68
C LYS A 49 -18.74 4.10 27.44
N GLY A 50 -18.68 4.80 26.31
CA GLY A 50 -17.58 5.69 25.94
C GLY A 50 -16.35 4.97 25.36
N ILE A 51 -16.43 3.67 25.08
CA ILE A 51 -15.33 2.88 24.53
C ILE A 51 -15.25 3.11 23.02
N TRP A 52 -14.06 3.41 22.50
CA TRP A 52 -13.84 3.52 21.06
C TRP A 52 -14.04 2.18 20.36
N LYS A 53 -14.86 2.21 19.31
CA LYS A 53 -15.21 1.10 18.44
C LYS A 53 -14.90 1.47 17.01
N HIS A 54 -14.44 0.49 16.25
CA HIS A 54 -14.16 0.65 14.83
C HIS A 54 -14.88 -0.43 14.03
N LYS A 55 -15.25 -0.10 12.80
CA LYS A 55 -15.85 -1.03 11.85
C LYS A 55 -15.30 -0.73 10.47
N VAL A 56 -14.89 -1.76 9.74
CA VAL A 56 -14.18 -1.58 8.46
C VAL A 56 -14.97 -2.28 7.38
N ASP A 57 -15.23 -1.59 6.28
CA ASP A 57 -15.83 -2.17 5.07
C ASP A 57 -14.78 -3.06 4.40
N ALA A 58 -14.67 -4.29 4.88
CA ALA A 58 -13.60 -5.20 4.50
C ALA A 58 -13.85 -5.82 3.13
N ASN A 59 -15.10 -5.89 2.66
CA ASN A 59 -15.44 -6.46 1.37
C ASN A 59 -15.75 -5.40 0.28
N ASN A 60 -15.64 -4.11 0.61
CA ASN A 60 -15.83 -2.98 -0.30
C ASN A 60 -17.24 -2.96 -0.95
N ASN A 61 -18.25 -3.29 -0.15
CA ASN A 61 -19.66 -3.31 -0.55
C ASN A 61 -20.42 -2.05 -0.10
N TYR A 62 -19.77 -1.13 0.63
CA TYR A 62 -20.35 0.09 1.22
C TYR A 62 -21.46 -0.16 2.24
N ASN A 63 -21.55 -1.37 2.76
CA ASN A 63 -22.56 -1.81 3.71
C ASN A 63 -21.88 -2.38 4.95
N PHE A 64 -21.92 -1.62 6.03
CA PHE A 64 -21.35 -2.04 7.30
C PHE A 64 -22.24 -3.02 8.07
N ALA A 65 -23.34 -3.56 7.52
CA ALA A 65 -24.19 -4.48 8.29
C ALA A 65 -23.52 -5.84 8.51
N ASP A 66 -22.73 -6.31 7.54
CA ASP A 66 -22.06 -7.61 7.55
C ASP A 66 -20.63 -7.59 8.10
N ASP A 67 -20.03 -6.41 8.29
CA ASP A 67 -18.70 -6.32 8.90
C ASP A 67 -18.74 -6.57 10.41
N SER A 68 -17.61 -6.98 10.96
CA SER A 68 -17.42 -7.12 12.41
C SER A 68 -16.84 -5.84 13.01
N GLU A 69 -17.19 -5.56 14.26
CA GLU A 69 -16.45 -4.55 15.03
C GLU A 69 -15.02 -5.02 15.27
N ILE A 70 -14.07 -4.12 15.13
CA ILE A 70 -12.67 -4.34 15.50
C ILE A 70 -12.32 -3.45 16.69
N LEU A 71 -11.47 -3.98 17.57
CA LEU A 71 -10.84 -3.24 18.64
C LEU A 71 -9.34 -3.14 18.31
N PRO A 72 -8.86 -2.03 17.73
CA PRO A 72 -7.46 -1.86 17.40
C PRO A 72 -6.59 -2.06 18.65
N PRO A 73 -5.53 -2.88 18.59
CA PRO A 73 -4.58 -2.98 19.69
C PRO A 73 -3.85 -1.65 19.86
N LYS A 74 -3.41 -1.34 21.09
CA LYS A 74 -2.46 -0.24 21.29
C LYS A 74 -1.18 -0.52 20.53
N VAL A 75 -0.64 0.50 19.88
CA VAL A 75 0.61 0.36 19.14
C VAL A 75 1.77 0.01 20.08
N ASP A 76 2.47 -1.08 19.77
CA ASP A 76 3.79 -1.42 20.29
C ASP A 76 4.76 -1.43 19.11
N TRP A 77 5.49 -0.32 18.93
CA TRP A 77 6.43 -0.13 17.83
C TRP A 77 7.55 -1.18 17.80
N THR A 78 7.80 -1.88 18.92
CA THR A 78 8.82 -2.93 19.01
C THR A 78 8.30 -4.31 18.60
N LYS A 79 6.98 -4.46 18.40
CA LYS A 79 6.31 -5.74 18.11
C LYS A 79 5.34 -5.65 16.94
N LEU A 80 5.61 -4.77 15.97
CA LEU A 80 4.74 -4.57 14.81
C LEU A 80 4.45 -5.87 14.06
N ASP A 81 5.44 -6.76 13.89
CA ASP A 81 5.25 -8.05 13.21
C ASP A 81 4.27 -8.96 13.96
N SER A 82 4.38 -9.00 15.29
CA SER A 82 3.45 -9.75 16.14
C SER A 82 2.04 -9.17 16.08
N LEU A 83 1.93 -7.83 16.12
CA LEU A 83 0.64 -7.15 15.99
C LEU A 83 0.01 -7.40 14.63
N ALA A 84 0.79 -7.32 13.54
CA ALA A 84 0.32 -7.64 12.20
C ALA A 84 -0.17 -9.08 12.09
N LYS A 85 0.57 -10.04 12.65
CA LYS A 85 0.20 -11.45 12.62
C LYS A 85 -1.09 -11.75 13.39
N GLU A 86 -1.33 -11.08 14.51
CA GLU A 86 -2.45 -11.36 15.40
C GLU A 86 -3.72 -10.55 15.04
N TYR A 87 -3.55 -9.31 14.60
CA TYR A 87 -4.66 -8.34 14.45
C TYR A 87 -4.92 -7.90 13.01
N SER A 88 -4.11 -8.33 12.03
CA SER A 88 -4.44 -8.01 10.63
C SER A 88 -5.66 -8.77 10.15
N PHE A 89 -6.41 -8.13 9.26
CA PHE A 89 -7.55 -8.70 8.58
C PHE A 89 -7.48 -8.38 7.10
N GLU A 90 -8.06 -9.24 6.27
CA GLU A 90 -8.07 -9.05 4.82
C GLU A 90 -9.10 -7.99 4.42
N VAL A 91 -8.69 -7.07 3.54
CA VAL A 91 -9.60 -6.13 2.88
C VAL A 91 -9.57 -6.34 1.38
N LYS A 92 -10.74 -6.24 0.75
CA LYS A 92 -10.91 -6.31 -0.69
C LYS A 92 -10.80 -4.93 -1.33
N TYR A 93 -10.15 -4.89 -2.48
CA TYR A 93 -10.03 -3.69 -3.28
C TYR A 93 -9.86 -4.04 -4.75
N GLU A 94 -10.02 -3.04 -5.60
CA GLU A 94 -9.80 -3.15 -7.04
C GLU A 94 -8.52 -2.42 -7.45
N SER A 95 -7.80 -3.01 -8.40
CA SER A 95 -6.64 -2.43 -9.05
C SER A 95 -6.79 -2.54 -10.56
N PHE A 96 -6.29 -1.55 -11.31
CA PHE A 96 -6.23 -1.65 -12.76
C PHE A 96 -4.90 -2.29 -13.17
N ARG A 97 -4.96 -3.54 -13.64
CA ARG A 97 -3.79 -4.33 -14.04
C ARG A 97 -3.95 -4.88 -15.44
N ASN A 98 -2.96 -4.65 -16.29
CA ASN A 98 -2.94 -5.16 -17.68
C ASN A 98 -4.21 -4.83 -18.47
N GLY A 99 -4.71 -3.59 -18.33
CA GLY A 99 -5.87 -3.11 -19.07
C GLY A 99 -7.22 -3.56 -18.54
N LYS A 100 -7.28 -4.23 -17.38
CA LYS A 100 -8.53 -4.67 -16.74
C LYS A 100 -8.56 -4.32 -15.26
N ILE A 101 -9.75 -4.12 -14.74
CA ILE A 101 -9.99 -4.05 -13.30
C ILE A 101 -9.89 -5.47 -12.72
N VAL A 102 -9.12 -5.64 -11.66
CA VAL A 102 -8.98 -6.90 -10.93
C VAL A 102 -9.31 -6.69 -9.46
N GLU A 103 -10.12 -7.59 -8.89
CA GLU A 103 -10.32 -7.67 -7.44
C GLU A 103 -9.09 -8.34 -6.80
N LEU A 104 -8.62 -7.74 -5.72
CA LEU A 104 -7.46 -8.17 -4.94
C LEU A 104 -7.83 -8.10 -3.46
N SER A 105 -6.96 -8.70 -2.64
CA SER A 105 -7.03 -8.57 -1.19
C SER A 105 -5.66 -8.23 -0.63
N ALA A 106 -5.65 -7.56 0.51
CA ALA A 106 -4.43 -7.25 1.24
C ALA A 106 -4.71 -7.32 2.75
N PRO A 107 -3.72 -7.74 3.55
CA PRO A 107 -3.83 -7.63 4.99
C PRO A 107 -3.78 -6.16 5.38
N VAL A 108 -4.62 -5.76 6.32
CA VAL A 108 -4.61 -4.44 6.93
C VAL A 108 -4.53 -4.59 8.43
N LEU A 109 -3.59 -3.85 9.03
CA LEU A 109 -3.46 -3.66 10.45
C LEU A 109 -3.91 -2.24 10.80
N ILE A 110 -4.86 -2.12 11.72
CA ILE A 110 -5.24 -0.85 12.34
C ILE A 110 -4.81 -0.90 13.80
N VAL A 111 -4.06 0.10 14.25
CA VAL A 111 -3.58 0.23 15.65
C VAL A 111 -4.09 1.51 16.28
N ASP A 112 -4.33 1.48 17.59
CA ASP A 112 -4.64 2.67 18.39
C ASP A 112 -3.34 3.43 18.73
N LEU A 113 -3.27 4.71 18.34
CA LEU A 113 -2.17 5.64 18.61
C LEU A 113 -2.44 6.55 19.82
N ASP A 114 -3.44 6.20 20.63
CA ASP A 114 -4.04 6.98 21.72
C ASP A 114 -4.94 8.14 21.25
N ASN A 115 -5.82 8.59 22.15
CA ASN A 115 -6.73 9.74 21.97
C ASN A 115 -7.69 9.64 20.77
N GLY A 116 -8.00 8.42 20.31
CA GLY A 116 -8.89 8.20 19.18
C GLY A 116 -8.21 8.43 17.83
N PHE A 117 -6.88 8.54 17.80
CA PHE A 117 -6.11 8.43 16.57
C PHE A 117 -5.78 6.97 16.31
N PHE A 118 -5.80 6.58 15.04
CA PHE A 118 -5.39 5.25 14.64
C PHE A 118 -4.34 5.32 13.53
N GLY A 119 -3.44 4.34 13.54
CA GLY A 119 -2.48 4.08 12.48
C GLY A 119 -3.00 2.98 11.59
N VAL A 120 -2.65 3.04 10.30
CA VAL A 120 -2.97 1.99 9.34
C VAL A 120 -1.68 1.50 8.71
N ASN A 121 -1.55 0.19 8.60
CA ASN A 121 -0.44 -0.49 7.96
C ASN A 121 -0.99 -1.60 7.06
N ILE A 122 -0.29 -1.87 5.96
CA ILE A 122 -0.55 -2.97 5.04
C ILE A 122 0.66 -3.91 5.13
N PRO A 123 0.66 -4.89 6.06
CA PRO A 123 1.83 -5.72 6.36
C PRO A 123 2.06 -6.79 5.28
N GLN A 124 2.45 -6.33 4.09
CA GLN A 124 2.81 -7.19 2.97
C GLN A 124 4.04 -6.63 2.24
N HIS A 125 4.80 -7.54 1.62
CA HIS A 125 5.89 -7.19 0.72
C HIS A 125 5.89 -8.11 -0.49
N GLY A 126 6.47 -7.62 -1.58
CA GLY A 126 6.85 -8.46 -2.71
C GLY A 126 8.12 -9.24 -2.37
N GLU A 127 8.30 -10.37 -3.04
CA GLU A 127 9.51 -11.17 -2.94
C GLU A 127 10.00 -11.54 -4.34
N THR A 128 11.31 -11.58 -4.51
CA THR A 128 11.97 -12.16 -5.69
C THR A 128 13.33 -12.72 -5.31
N GLU A 129 13.98 -13.42 -6.24
CA GLU A 129 15.31 -13.98 -6.06
C GLU A 129 16.18 -13.66 -7.27
N ILE A 130 17.42 -13.22 -7.02
CA ILE A 130 18.42 -12.93 -8.05
C ILE A 130 19.74 -13.56 -7.59
N ASP A 131 20.32 -14.44 -8.42
CA ASP A 131 21.58 -15.15 -8.13
C ASP A 131 21.59 -15.81 -6.74
N GLY A 132 20.48 -16.45 -6.33
CA GLY A 132 20.34 -17.09 -5.03
C GLY A 132 20.14 -16.13 -3.85
N THR A 133 20.09 -14.82 -4.09
CA THR A 133 19.83 -13.80 -3.07
C THR A 133 18.35 -13.44 -3.05
N LYS A 134 17.70 -13.63 -1.90
CA LYS A 134 16.32 -13.20 -1.68
C LYS A 134 16.25 -11.69 -1.53
N ILE A 135 15.31 -11.10 -2.26
CA ILE A 135 15.05 -9.67 -2.32
C ILE A 135 13.61 -9.43 -1.88
N LEU A 136 13.43 -8.55 -0.89
CA LEU A 136 12.11 -8.10 -0.46
C LEU A 136 11.83 -6.72 -1.05
N ILE A 137 10.58 -6.47 -1.41
CA ILE A 137 10.12 -5.19 -1.94
C ILE A 137 8.99 -4.67 -1.05
N SER A 138 9.17 -3.49 -0.45
CA SER A 138 8.08 -2.81 0.26
C SER A 138 7.58 -1.62 -0.55
N SER A 139 6.27 -1.36 -0.46
CA SER A 139 5.63 -0.18 -1.07
C SER A 139 5.41 0.90 -0.03
N GLN A 140 6.00 2.08 -0.21
CA GLN A 140 5.86 3.26 0.67
C GLN A 140 5.84 2.94 2.17
N GLY A 141 6.77 2.11 2.65
CA GLY A 141 6.81 1.75 4.07
C GLY A 141 5.55 1.04 4.56
N PHE A 142 4.99 0.13 3.74
CA PHE A 142 3.82 -0.69 4.07
C PHE A 142 2.52 0.11 4.21
N THR A 143 2.33 1.14 3.38
CA THR A 143 1.11 1.98 3.40
C THR A 143 0.26 1.88 2.14
N THR A 144 0.76 1.21 1.10
CA THR A 144 0.11 1.10 -0.21
C THR A 144 0.33 -0.29 -0.82
N THR A 145 -0.47 -0.62 -1.83
CA THR A 145 -0.37 -1.88 -2.60
C THR A 145 0.02 -1.65 -4.06
N ASP A 146 0.29 -0.39 -4.44
CA ASP A 146 0.54 0.03 -5.81
C ASP A 146 1.99 -0.16 -6.27
N TYR A 147 2.94 -0.31 -5.33
CA TYR A 147 4.38 -0.41 -5.60
C TYR A 147 4.88 0.72 -6.51
N ASP A 148 4.30 1.91 -6.32
CA ASP A 148 4.63 3.10 -7.10
C ASP A 148 5.88 3.81 -6.61
N SER A 149 6.19 3.62 -5.34
CA SER A 149 7.43 4.04 -4.72
C SER A 149 7.89 2.89 -3.85
N VAL A 150 8.94 2.22 -4.33
CA VAL A 150 9.40 0.97 -3.72
C VAL A 150 10.72 1.15 -2.99
N SER A 151 10.85 0.39 -1.92
CA SER A 151 12.11 0.16 -1.25
C SER A 151 12.46 -1.32 -1.38
N VAL A 152 13.70 -1.57 -1.77
CA VAL A 152 14.26 -2.91 -1.95
C VAL A 152 15.15 -3.22 -0.76
N TYR A 153 15.05 -4.45 -0.26
CA TYR A 153 15.85 -4.96 0.86
C TYR A 153 16.53 -6.25 0.42
N ASN A 154 17.82 -6.35 0.69
CA ASN A 154 18.55 -7.61 0.58
C ASN A 154 18.36 -8.39 1.89
N LEU A 155 17.81 -9.60 1.84
CA LEU A 155 17.57 -10.36 3.08
C LEU A 155 18.87 -10.73 3.82
N ASN A 156 20.00 -10.76 3.11
CA ASN A 156 21.31 -10.97 3.72
C ASN A 156 21.86 -9.70 4.41
N ARG A 157 21.23 -8.54 4.20
CA ARG A 157 21.59 -7.21 4.73
C ARG A 157 20.32 -6.37 4.95
N ILE A 158 19.49 -6.79 5.89
CA ILE A 158 18.15 -6.19 6.14
C ILE A 158 18.23 -4.70 6.51
N ASP A 159 19.38 -4.26 6.99
CA ASP A 159 19.65 -2.92 7.48
C ASP A 159 19.69 -1.86 6.37
N GLU A 160 19.81 -2.27 5.10
CA GLU A 160 19.93 -1.37 3.95
C GLU A 160 18.61 -1.26 3.19
N ARG A 161 17.90 -0.15 3.43
CA ARG A 161 16.74 0.26 2.63
C ARG A 161 17.22 0.96 1.35
N ILE A 162 16.97 0.34 0.18
CA ILE A 162 17.34 0.91 -1.12
C ILE A 162 16.11 1.46 -1.84
N ASN A 163 15.99 2.78 -1.91
CA ASN A 163 14.92 3.48 -2.61
C ASN A 163 15.18 3.53 -4.13
N GLU A 164 14.22 4.03 -4.88
CA GLU A 164 14.38 4.22 -6.32
C GLU A 164 15.57 5.12 -6.65
N LYS A 165 16.30 4.74 -7.70
CA LYS A 165 17.54 5.33 -8.21
C LYS A 165 18.77 5.15 -7.30
N GLU A 166 18.60 4.55 -6.13
CA GLU A 166 19.73 4.10 -5.30
C GLU A 166 20.27 2.76 -5.81
N TYR A 167 21.40 2.35 -5.27
CA TYR A 167 22.17 1.21 -5.73
C TYR A 167 22.14 0.07 -4.71
N ILE A 168 22.09 -1.15 -5.22
CA ILE A 168 22.13 -2.38 -4.42
C ILE A 168 23.15 -3.33 -5.02
N THR A 169 23.95 -3.97 -4.16
CA THR A 169 24.83 -5.05 -4.56
C THR A 169 24.14 -6.39 -4.35
N ILE A 170 24.07 -7.19 -5.41
CA ILE A 170 23.50 -8.54 -5.39
C ILE A 170 24.55 -9.47 -6.00
N GLY A 171 25.04 -10.44 -5.20
CA GLY A 171 26.18 -11.25 -5.59
C GLY A 171 27.43 -10.39 -5.87
N SER A 172 28.00 -10.55 -7.06
CA SER A 172 29.18 -9.80 -7.52
C SER A 172 28.85 -8.55 -8.34
N HIS A 173 27.58 -8.19 -8.47
CA HIS A 173 27.14 -7.12 -9.36
C HIS A 173 26.42 -6.00 -8.61
N ALA A 174 26.62 -4.78 -9.07
CA ALA A 174 25.87 -3.63 -8.62
C ALA A 174 24.67 -3.39 -9.55
N TYR A 175 23.55 -3.00 -8.97
CA TYR A 175 22.32 -2.70 -9.69
C TYR A 175 21.77 -1.35 -9.23
N ARG A 176 21.19 -0.59 -10.16
CA ARG A 176 20.37 0.58 -9.85
C ARG A 176 18.90 0.17 -9.77
N ASN A 177 18.22 0.54 -8.68
CA ASN A 177 16.79 0.30 -8.51
C ASN A 177 15.98 1.24 -9.41
N LEU A 178 15.23 0.71 -10.39
CA LEU A 178 14.38 1.49 -11.29
C LEU A 178 12.90 1.49 -10.87
N GLY A 179 12.56 0.83 -9.76
CA GLY A 179 11.19 0.68 -9.29
C GLY A 179 10.52 -0.62 -9.72
N CYS A 180 9.19 -0.67 -9.62
CA CYS A 180 8.39 -1.82 -10.01
C CYS A 180 7.43 -1.50 -11.15
N ASN A 181 7.27 -2.46 -12.06
CA ASN A 181 6.13 -2.50 -12.97
C ASN A 181 5.02 -3.34 -12.33
N ILE A 182 4.11 -2.71 -11.59
CA ILE A 182 3.04 -3.41 -10.88
C ILE A 182 2.04 -4.13 -11.79
N ASN A 183 1.82 -3.62 -13.01
CA ASN A 183 0.97 -4.28 -14.00
C ASN A 183 1.52 -5.67 -14.36
N LYS A 184 2.85 -5.78 -14.44
CA LYS A 184 3.55 -7.02 -14.76
C LYS A 184 4.06 -7.77 -13.53
N MET A 185 3.95 -7.20 -12.33
CA MET A 185 4.56 -7.69 -11.09
C MET A 185 6.08 -7.92 -11.24
N VAL A 186 6.79 -6.96 -11.86
CA VAL A 186 8.23 -7.07 -12.15
C VAL A 186 9.02 -5.98 -11.44
N LEU A 187 10.01 -6.36 -10.61
CA LEU A 187 11.06 -5.46 -10.14
C LEU A 187 12.01 -5.13 -11.29
N GLN A 188 12.30 -3.84 -11.48
CA GLN A 188 13.18 -3.37 -12.55
C GLN A 188 14.51 -2.92 -11.96
N LEU A 189 15.58 -3.61 -12.35
CA LEU A 189 16.94 -3.29 -11.97
C LEU A 189 17.78 -3.06 -13.24
N GLU A 190 18.64 -2.06 -13.21
CA GLU A 190 19.66 -1.86 -14.22
C GLU A 190 21.00 -2.34 -13.67
N LYS A 191 21.62 -3.30 -14.34
CA LYS A 191 22.95 -3.76 -13.99
C LYS A 191 23.97 -2.69 -14.34
N LEU A 192 24.89 -2.41 -13.43
CA LEU A 192 26.05 -1.56 -13.66
C LEU A 192 27.24 -2.44 -14.07
N ASP A 193 27.91 -2.03 -15.15
CA ASP A 193 29.16 -2.63 -15.62
C ASP A 193 30.37 -2.17 -14.78
#